data_AF-A0A7R9UKL4-F1
#
_entry.id   AF-A0A7R9UKL4-F1
#
_cell.length_a   1.000
_cell.length_b   1.000
_cell.length_c   1.000
_cell.angle_alpha   90.00
_cell.angle_beta   90.00
_cell.angle_gamma   90.00
#
_symmetry.space_group_name_H-M   'P 1'
#
loop_
_entity.id
_entity.type
_entity.pdbx_description
1 polymer ?
#
loop_
_entity_poly.entity_id
_entity_poly.type
_entity_poly.pdbx_seq_one_letter_code
_entity_poly.pdbx_strand_id
1 'polypeptide(L)'
;RTATERGEDGLEEDEEKASARKLRKELRLSVAELKRSTDRPEVVEQWDVTAADPKLLVHLKAYRNAVPVPRHWAQKRAYLQGKRGIEKKPFQLPDFIAATGIEKIRQVVAEKEEAKKLKSKTRETTRPKMHRLDLDYQVLHDAFFKYQTKPKMTRHGEVYWEGKENEVHLREKRPGQLSADLRRALSMGDDPLTPPPFLVNMQRYGPPPSYPQLRVPGLNAPLPEGASYGTHPGGWGKPPVDELGTALYGNPFAPPVPAGGARGGGAAGGGGGGVG
;
A
#
# COMPACT_ATOMS: atom_id res chain seq x y z
N ARG A 1 -19.99 -18.07 95.41
CA ARG A 1 -20.47 -17.24 94.28
C ARG A 1 -19.26 -16.82 93.46
N THR A 2 -18.82 -17.72 92.59
CA THR A 2 -17.71 -17.55 91.65
C THR A 2 -18.34 -17.37 90.27
N ALA A 3 -18.22 -16.17 89.70
CA ALA A 3 -18.68 -15.85 88.37
C ALA A 3 -17.51 -16.06 87.40
N THR A 4 -17.60 -17.10 86.56
CA THR A 4 -16.76 -17.26 85.38
C THR A 4 -17.53 -18.09 84.37
N GLU A 5 -18.48 -17.47 83.67
CA GLU A 5 -19.05 -18.04 82.45
C GLU A 5 -18.60 -17.21 81.25
N ARG A 6 -17.73 -17.89 80.51
CA ARG A 6 -17.18 -17.66 79.19
C ARG A 6 -18.25 -17.14 78.23
N GLY A 7 -18.18 -15.86 77.87
CA GLY A 7 -18.86 -15.34 76.68
C GLY A 7 -18.07 -15.79 75.46
N GLU A 8 -18.69 -16.59 74.61
CA GLU A 8 -18.19 -16.89 73.27
C GLU A 8 -18.34 -15.61 72.43
N ASP A 9 -17.22 -14.94 72.19
CA ASP A 9 -17.10 -13.90 71.19
C ASP A 9 -17.36 -14.53 69.81
N GLY A 10 -18.57 -14.30 69.28
CA GLY A 10 -18.90 -14.53 67.89
C GLY A 10 -18.07 -13.58 67.03
N LEU A 11 -16.92 -14.06 66.57
CA LEU A 11 -16.17 -13.48 65.47
C LEU A 11 -17.01 -13.69 64.19
N GLU A 12 -17.94 -12.78 63.93
CA GLU A 12 -18.43 -12.57 62.57
C GLU A 12 -17.24 -12.07 61.74
N GLU A 13 -16.59 -13.00 61.03
CA GLU A 13 -15.68 -12.67 59.95
C GLU A 13 -16.49 -11.92 58.89
N ASP A 14 -16.42 -10.59 58.95
CA ASP A 14 -16.76 -9.71 57.84
C ASP A 14 -15.84 -10.05 56.65
N GLU A 15 -16.19 -11.11 55.90
CA GLU A 15 -15.69 -11.28 54.55
C GLU A 15 -16.10 -10.03 53.78
N GLU A 16 -15.16 -9.10 53.59
CA GLU A 16 -15.32 -7.93 52.74
C GLU A 16 -15.79 -8.38 51.37
N LYS A 17 -17.12 -8.40 51.16
CA LYS A 17 -17.74 -8.78 49.89
C LYS A 17 -17.15 -7.89 48.82
N ALA A 18 -16.34 -8.50 47.96
CA ALA A 18 -15.66 -7.81 46.88
C ALA A 18 -16.69 -6.98 46.11
N SER A 19 -16.41 -5.67 45.95
CA SER A 19 -17.30 -4.80 45.19
C SER A 19 -17.61 -5.41 43.82
N ALA A 20 -18.83 -5.21 43.30
CA ALA A 20 -19.23 -5.76 41.99
C ALA A 20 -18.22 -5.42 40.86
N ARG A 21 -17.48 -4.31 41.01
CA ARG A 21 -16.39 -3.90 40.11
C ARG A 21 -15.13 -4.76 40.25
N LYS A 22 -14.77 -5.17 41.47
CA LYS A 22 -13.65 -6.08 41.75
C LYS A 22 -13.97 -7.48 41.23
N LEU A 23 -15.18 -7.98 41.51
CA LEU A 23 -15.65 -9.29 41.00
C LEU A 23 -15.66 -9.36 39.46
N ARG A 24 -16.12 -8.29 38.79
CA ARG A 24 -16.07 -8.20 37.32
C ARG A 24 -14.64 -8.16 36.76
N LYS A 25 -13.69 -7.60 37.51
CA LYS A 25 -12.28 -7.55 37.09
C LYS A 25 -11.60 -8.91 37.26
N GLU A 26 -11.96 -9.66 38.30
CA GLU A 26 -11.47 -11.02 38.54
C GLU A 26 -12.04 -12.03 37.54
N LEU A 27 -13.31 -11.88 37.14
CA LEU A 27 -13.94 -12.71 36.09
C LEU A 27 -13.41 -12.41 34.68
N ARG A 28 -12.61 -11.36 34.51
CA ARG A 28 -12.13 -10.90 33.21
C ARG A 28 -11.03 -11.84 32.69
N LEU A 29 -11.26 -12.44 31.52
CA LEU A 29 -10.29 -13.26 30.83
C LEU A 29 -9.01 -12.46 30.50
N SER A 30 -7.86 -13.13 30.57
CA SER A 30 -6.62 -12.57 30.03
C SER A 30 -6.63 -12.55 28.50
N VAL A 31 -5.84 -11.67 27.89
CA VAL A 31 -5.73 -11.61 26.41
C VAL A 31 -5.23 -12.95 25.85
N ALA A 32 -4.32 -13.62 26.58
CA ALA A 32 -3.80 -14.92 26.19
C ALA A 32 -4.90 -16.01 26.22
N GLU A 33 -5.77 -16.01 27.23
CA GLU A 33 -6.92 -16.93 27.30
C GLU A 33 -7.92 -16.68 26.16
N LEU A 34 -8.21 -15.42 25.87
CA LEU A 34 -9.12 -15.07 24.79
C LEU A 34 -8.56 -15.51 23.42
N LYS A 35 -7.26 -15.34 23.20
CA LYS A 35 -6.58 -15.87 22.00
C LYS A 35 -6.60 -17.39 21.93
N ARG A 36 -6.42 -18.11 23.05
CA ARG A 36 -6.48 -19.58 23.07
C ARG A 36 -7.87 -20.14 22.78
N SER A 37 -8.92 -19.39 23.11
CA SER A 37 -10.31 -19.84 22.97
C SER A 37 -10.95 -19.51 21.61
N THR A 38 -10.21 -18.90 20.68
CA THR A 38 -10.74 -18.38 19.41
C THR A 38 -9.97 -18.95 18.23
N ASP A 39 -10.67 -19.24 17.13
CA ASP A 39 -10.05 -19.84 15.93
C ASP A 39 -9.14 -18.85 15.17
N ARG A 40 -9.39 -17.54 15.34
CA ARG A 40 -8.65 -16.44 14.69
C ARG A 40 -8.04 -15.52 15.75
N PRO A 41 -6.96 -15.94 16.43
CA PRO A 41 -6.35 -15.17 17.52
C PRO A 41 -5.73 -13.84 17.06
N GLU A 42 -5.53 -13.64 15.76
CA GLU A 42 -4.99 -12.42 15.17
C GLU A 42 -5.92 -11.21 15.27
N VAL A 43 -7.24 -11.42 15.38
CA VAL A 43 -8.22 -10.31 15.49
C VAL A 43 -8.40 -9.79 16.91
N VAL A 44 -7.85 -10.50 17.90
CA VAL A 44 -7.99 -10.16 19.32
C VAL A 44 -7.09 -8.98 19.67
N GLU A 45 -7.71 -7.89 20.12
CA GLU A 45 -7.05 -6.68 20.55
C GLU A 45 -7.05 -6.55 22.08
N GLN A 46 -6.13 -5.74 22.61
CA GLN A 46 -5.94 -5.58 24.07
C GLN A 46 -7.19 -5.09 24.82
N TRP A 47 -8.09 -4.38 24.14
CA TRP A 47 -9.33 -3.85 24.73
C TRP A 47 -10.51 -4.82 24.66
N ASP A 48 -10.39 -5.95 23.96
CA ASP A 48 -11.50 -6.89 23.78
C ASP A 48 -11.85 -7.63 25.07
N VAL A 49 -10.85 -7.88 25.91
CA VAL A 49 -11.06 -8.43 27.25
C VAL A 49 -11.92 -7.54 28.14
N THR A 50 -12.09 -6.25 27.83
CA THR A 50 -12.94 -5.32 28.63
C THR A 50 -14.41 -5.33 28.19
N ALA A 51 -14.74 -6.02 27.10
CA ALA A 51 -16.10 -6.07 26.58
C ALA A 51 -17.04 -6.80 27.55
N ALA A 52 -18.35 -6.53 27.44
CA ALA A 52 -19.37 -7.23 28.22
C ALA A 52 -19.39 -8.74 27.92
N ASP A 53 -19.19 -9.11 26.65
CA ASP A 53 -18.97 -10.49 26.21
C ASP A 53 -17.76 -10.53 25.26
N PRO A 54 -16.55 -10.86 25.78
CA PRO A 54 -15.34 -10.93 24.97
C PRO A 54 -15.37 -12.03 23.90
N LYS A 55 -16.03 -13.18 24.18
CA LYS A 55 -16.05 -14.32 23.26
C LYS A 55 -16.94 -14.01 22.05
N LEU A 56 -18.14 -13.49 22.29
CA LEU A 56 -19.05 -13.08 21.22
C LEU A 56 -18.45 -11.93 20.39
N LEU A 57 -17.82 -10.95 21.03
CA LEU A 57 -17.18 -9.83 20.32
C LEU A 57 -16.13 -10.33 19.33
N VAL A 58 -15.25 -11.22 19.77
CA VAL A 58 -14.21 -11.77 18.89
C VAL A 58 -14.82 -12.62 17.79
N HIS A 59 -15.86 -13.40 18.09
CA HIS A 59 -16.59 -14.16 17.07
C HIS A 59 -17.15 -13.24 15.97
N LEU A 60 -17.75 -12.09 16.34
CA LEU A 60 -18.24 -11.11 15.38
C LEU A 60 -17.12 -10.41 14.61
N LYS A 61 -16.00 -10.09 15.27
CA LYS A 61 -14.80 -9.53 14.60
C LYS A 61 -14.18 -10.50 13.60
N ALA A 62 -14.20 -11.80 13.91
CA ALA A 62 -13.67 -12.85 13.06
C ALA A 62 -14.63 -13.27 11.94
N TYR A 63 -15.88 -12.76 11.95
CA TYR A 63 -16.91 -13.14 11.00
C TYR A 63 -16.51 -12.79 9.56
N ARG A 64 -16.93 -13.63 8.61
CA ARG A 64 -16.58 -13.49 7.19
C ARG A 64 -17.05 -12.13 6.67
N ASN A 65 -16.13 -11.38 6.06
CA ASN A 65 -16.37 -10.04 5.50
C ASN A 65 -16.75 -8.96 6.54
N ALA A 66 -16.51 -9.21 7.82
CA ALA A 66 -16.63 -8.15 8.83
C ALA A 66 -15.57 -7.07 8.57
N VAL A 67 -16.00 -5.80 8.57
CA VAL A 67 -15.10 -4.66 8.48
C VAL A 67 -14.78 -4.20 9.90
N PRO A 68 -13.50 -4.13 10.30
CA PRO A 68 -13.14 -3.73 11.65
C PRO A 68 -13.49 -2.27 11.92
N VAL A 69 -13.71 -1.95 13.20
CA VAL A 69 -13.97 -0.59 13.65
C VAL A 69 -12.75 0.30 13.33
N PRO A 70 -12.94 1.51 12.76
CA PRO A 70 -11.83 2.40 12.44
C PRO A 70 -10.98 2.77 13.66
N ARG A 71 -9.64 2.67 13.54
CA ARG A 71 -8.67 2.88 14.65
C ARG A 71 -8.74 4.22 15.37
N HIS A 72 -9.41 5.23 14.81
CA HIS A 72 -9.49 6.56 15.42
C HIS A 72 -10.45 6.65 16.60
N TRP A 73 -11.27 5.62 16.87
CA TRP A 73 -12.22 5.61 18.00
C TRP A 73 -11.54 5.78 19.37
N ALA A 74 -10.32 5.25 19.53
CA ALA A 74 -9.55 5.32 20.78
C ALA A 74 -8.61 6.53 20.84
N GLN A 75 -8.61 7.40 19.83
CA GLN A 75 -7.73 8.56 19.78
C GLN A 75 -8.37 9.74 20.51
N LYS A 76 -7.56 10.49 21.27
CA LYS A 76 -8.02 11.72 21.95
C LYS A 76 -8.28 12.87 20.99
N ARG A 77 -7.61 12.88 19.83
CA ARG A 77 -7.74 13.92 18.81
C ARG A 77 -9.02 13.73 18.01
N ALA A 78 -9.62 14.83 17.57
CA ALA A 78 -10.73 14.76 16.64
C ALA A 78 -10.24 14.19 15.29
N TYR A 79 -11.11 13.43 14.63
CA TYR A 79 -10.82 12.84 13.33
C TYR A 79 -10.38 13.91 12.31
N LEU A 80 -9.27 13.67 11.59
CA LEU A 80 -8.61 14.57 10.62
C LEU A 80 -7.92 15.82 11.18
N GLN A 81 -7.85 16.00 12.51
CA GLN A 81 -7.21 17.18 13.09
C GLN A 81 -5.70 17.26 12.82
N GLY A 82 -5.01 16.13 12.61
CA GLY A 82 -3.59 16.08 12.29
C GLY A 82 -3.25 16.56 10.87
N LYS A 83 -4.25 16.76 10.00
CA LYS A 83 -4.07 17.36 8.68
C LYS A 83 -3.99 18.88 8.69
N ARG A 84 -4.19 19.53 9.85
CA ARG A 84 -4.01 20.98 9.98
C ARG A 84 -2.55 21.34 9.68
N GLY A 85 -2.35 22.22 8.71
CA GLY A 85 -1.00 22.63 8.25
C GLY A 85 -0.45 21.83 7.07
N ILE A 86 -1.11 20.74 6.67
CA ILE A 86 -0.77 20.05 5.42
C ILE A 86 -1.56 20.71 4.29
N GLU A 87 -0.86 21.32 3.33
CA GLU A 87 -1.49 21.90 2.16
C GLU A 87 -2.06 20.80 1.27
N LYS A 88 -3.39 20.78 1.13
CA LYS A 88 -4.07 19.85 0.24
C LYS A 88 -3.94 20.37 -1.18
N LYS A 89 -3.47 19.51 -2.10
CA LYS A 89 -3.49 19.82 -3.53
C LYS A 89 -4.92 20.20 -3.98
N PRO A 90 -5.07 21.20 -4.86
CA PRO A 90 -6.35 21.52 -5.48
C PRO A 90 -6.97 20.30 -6.18
N PHE A 91 -8.27 20.36 -6.41
CA PHE A 91 -8.95 19.30 -7.14
C PHE A 91 -8.42 19.22 -8.58
N GLN A 92 -7.94 18.05 -8.96
CA GLN A 92 -7.50 17.77 -10.33
C GLN A 92 -8.65 17.12 -11.11
N LEU A 93 -8.97 17.69 -12.27
CA LEU A 93 -9.99 17.12 -13.15
C LEU A 93 -9.52 15.78 -13.71
N PRO A 94 -10.43 14.80 -13.91
CA PRO A 94 -10.12 13.59 -14.66
C PRO A 94 -9.61 13.93 -16.06
N ASP A 95 -8.67 13.14 -16.57
CA ASP A 95 -7.96 13.42 -17.83
C ASP A 95 -8.90 13.68 -19.02
N PHE A 96 -9.99 12.91 -19.13
CA PHE A 96 -10.97 13.07 -20.22
C PHE A 96 -11.78 14.37 -20.12
N ILE A 97 -11.97 14.92 -18.92
CA ILE A 97 -12.61 16.23 -18.73
C ILE A 97 -11.60 17.34 -18.95
N ALA A 98 -10.37 17.19 -18.44
CA ALA A 98 -9.29 18.14 -18.65
C ALA A 98 -8.97 18.33 -20.15
N ALA A 99 -9.06 17.24 -20.93
CA ALA A 99 -8.88 17.25 -22.38
C ALA A 99 -9.87 18.13 -23.15
N THR A 100 -11.04 18.45 -22.57
CA THR A 100 -12.00 19.40 -23.18
C THR A 100 -11.48 20.84 -23.18
N GLY A 101 -10.40 21.13 -22.45
CA GLY A 101 -9.81 22.47 -22.35
C GLY A 101 -10.57 23.41 -21.41
N ILE A 102 -11.64 22.94 -20.74
CA ILE A 102 -12.47 23.74 -19.83
C ILE A 102 -11.65 24.42 -18.73
N GLU A 103 -10.62 23.76 -18.22
CA GLU A 103 -9.76 24.29 -17.17
C GLU A 103 -9.07 25.59 -17.61
N LYS A 104 -8.47 25.58 -18.81
CA LYS A 104 -7.77 26.75 -19.38
C LYS A 104 -8.73 27.89 -19.66
N ILE A 105 -9.90 27.60 -20.22
CA ILE A 105 -10.90 28.62 -20.54
C ILE A 105 -11.40 29.29 -19.25
N ARG A 106 -11.70 28.50 -18.21
CA ARG A 106 -12.14 29.03 -16.91
C ARG A 106 -11.05 29.82 -16.19
N GLN A 107 -9.79 29.39 -16.27
CA GLN A 107 -8.65 30.14 -15.72
C GLN A 107 -8.55 31.53 -16.38
N VAL A 108 -8.58 31.60 -17.72
CA VAL A 108 -8.54 32.88 -18.45
C VAL A 108 -9.73 33.79 -18.11
N VAL A 109 -10.92 33.22 -17.91
CA VAL A 109 -12.10 34.00 -17.50
C VAL A 109 -11.96 34.52 -16.07
N ALA A 110 -11.47 33.70 -15.14
CA ALA A 110 -11.23 34.11 -13.76
C ALA A 110 -10.20 35.24 -13.67
N GLU A 111 -9.05 35.11 -14.36
CA GLU A 111 -8.02 36.15 -14.44
C GLU A 111 -8.58 37.46 -15.02
N LYS A 112 -9.41 37.37 -16.07
CA LYS A 112 -10.09 38.54 -16.65
C LYS A 112 -11.09 39.16 -15.67
N GLU A 113 -11.74 38.39 -14.80
CA GLU A 113 -12.67 38.93 -13.80
C GLU A 113 -11.96 39.53 -12.59
N GLU A 114 -10.80 39.02 -12.21
CA GLU A 114 -9.94 39.61 -11.18
C GLU A 114 -9.34 40.94 -11.65
N ALA A 115 -8.92 41.04 -12.91
CA ALA A 115 -8.40 42.28 -13.49
C ALA A 115 -9.46 43.38 -13.69
N LYS A 116 -10.76 43.05 -13.64
CA LYS A 116 -11.84 44.03 -13.85
C LYS A 116 -12.06 44.91 -12.63
N LYS A 117 -12.03 46.22 -12.85
CA LYS A 117 -12.43 47.25 -11.87
C LYS A 117 -13.90 47.13 -11.48
N LEU A 118 -14.24 47.50 -10.24
CA LEU A 118 -15.61 47.50 -9.69
C LEU A 118 -16.65 48.16 -10.61
N LYS A 119 -16.34 49.33 -11.20
CA LYS A 119 -17.22 50.02 -12.16
C LYS A 119 -17.56 49.17 -13.40
N SER A 120 -16.60 48.37 -13.88
CA SER A 120 -16.80 47.45 -15.01
C SER A 120 -17.71 46.29 -14.62
N LYS A 121 -17.52 45.73 -13.42
CA LYS A 121 -18.37 44.65 -12.88
C LYS A 121 -19.83 45.12 -12.77
N THR A 122 -20.09 46.31 -12.21
CA THR A 122 -21.45 46.87 -12.09
C THR A 122 -22.13 47.09 -13.45
N ARG A 123 -21.39 47.51 -14.47
CA ARG A 123 -21.90 47.69 -15.84
C ARG A 123 -22.19 46.36 -16.54
N GLU A 124 -21.37 45.33 -16.30
CA GLU A 124 -21.59 44.00 -16.86
C GLU A 124 -22.78 43.28 -16.22
N THR A 125 -23.13 43.59 -14.97
CA THR A 125 -24.35 43.09 -14.32
C THR A 125 -25.61 43.60 -15.01
N THR A 126 -25.65 44.87 -15.42
CA THR A 126 -26.83 45.45 -16.10
C THR A 126 -26.84 45.18 -17.60
N ARG A 127 -25.66 45.00 -18.23
CA ARG A 127 -25.54 44.65 -19.64
C ARG A 127 -24.51 43.55 -19.87
N PRO A 128 -24.89 42.27 -19.70
CA PRO A 128 -23.97 41.15 -19.82
C PRO A 128 -23.53 40.95 -21.27
N LYS A 129 -22.27 40.52 -21.44
CA LYS A 129 -21.77 40.01 -22.72
C LYS A 129 -21.97 38.49 -22.73
N MET A 130 -22.81 38.01 -23.63
CA MET A 130 -23.07 36.59 -23.85
C MET A 130 -21.83 35.87 -24.43
N HIS A 131 -21.81 34.54 -24.37
CA HIS A 131 -20.73 33.69 -24.93
C HIS A 131 -19.34 33.85 -24.30
N ARG A 132 -19.25 33.97 -22.96
CA ARG A 132 -17.95 34.01 -22.25
C ARG A 132 -17.21 32.68 -22.22
N LEU A 133 -17.95 31.58 -22.30
CA LEU A 133 -17.45 30.20 -22.27
C LEU A 133 -18.11 29.49 -23.45
N ASP A 134 -17.48 29.53 -24.61
CA ASP A 134 -17.94 28.79 -25.77
C ASP A 134 -17.15 27.48 -25.87
N LEU A 135 -17.87 26.37 -25.74
CA LEU A 135 -17.33 25.02 -25.81
C LEU A 135 -18.25 24.22 -26.71
N ASP A 136 -17.67 23.56 -27.69
CA ASP A 136 -18.43 22.73 -28.62
C ASP A 136 -19.13 21.60 -27.86
N TYR A 137 -20.43 21.51 -28.08
CA TYR A 137 -21.28 20.47 -27.50
C TYR A 137 -20.78 19.08 -27.88
N GLN A 138 -20.29 18.88 -29.10
CA GLN A 138 -19.76 17.58 -29.54
C GLN A 138 -18.54 17.15 -28.72
N VAL A 139 -17.64 18.09 -28.42
CA VAL A 139 -16.45 17.83 -27.59
C VAL A 139 -16.86 17.39 -26.17
N LEU A 140 -17.87 18.04 -25.59
CA LEU A 140 -18.40 17.64 -24.28
C LEU A 140 -19.08 16.27 -24.33
N HIS A 141 -19.90 16.04 -25.35
CA HIS A 141 -20.56 14.75 -25.55
C HIS A 141 -19.53 13.62 -25.66
N ASP A 142 -18.54 13.75 -26.54
CA ASP A 142 -17.50 12.74 -26.72
C ASP A 142 -16.67 12.52 -25.46
N ALA A 143 -16.39 13.57 -24.67
CA ALA A 143 -15.66 13.42 -23.41
C ALA A 143 -16.39 12.50 -22.40
N PHE A 144 -17.71 12.60 -22.30
CA PHE A 144 -18.50 11.80 -21.36
C PHE A 144 -18.96 10.45 -21.90
N PHE A 145 -19.13 10.31 -23.22
CA PHE A 145 -19.68 9.08 -23.81
C PHE A 145 -18.64 8.21 -24.53
N LYS A 146 -17.56 8.81 -25.05
CA LYS A 146 -16.53 8.09 -25.82
C LYS A 146 -15.23 7.93 -25.06
N TYR A 147 -14.77 8.97 -24.37
CA TYR A 147 -13.47 8.99 -23.69
C TYR A 147 -13.55 8.79 -22.16
N GLN A 148 -14.72 8.49 -21.62
CA GLN A 148 -14.90 8.28 -20.19
C GLN A 148 -14.06 7.10 -19.70
N THR A 149 -13.25 7.34 -18.67
CA THR A 149 -12.45 6.30 -18.02
C THR A 149 -12.98 6.00 -16.62
N LYS A 150 -12.95 4.72 -16.24
CA LYS A 150 -13.37 4.30 -14.90
C LYS A 150 -12.31 4.72 -13.87
N PRO A 151 -12.70 5.44 -12.80
CA PRO A 151 -11.74 5.84 -11.77
C PRO A 151 -11.22 4.64 -10.99
N LYS A 152 -10.06 4.82 -10.34
CA LYS A 152 -9.51 3.84 -9.39
C LYS A 152 -10.42 3.75 -8.17
N MET A 153 -11.14 2.62 -8.06
CA MET A 153 -12.02 2.32 -6.93
C MET A 153 -11.30 1.50 -5.86
N THR A 154 -11.73 1.64 -4.61
CA THR A 154 -11.27 0.83 -3.48
C THR A 154 -12.11 -0.43 -3.35
N ARG A 155 -11.54 -1.50 -2.78
CA ARG A 155 -12.28 -2.75 -2.51
C ARG A 155 -13.13 -2.64 -1.25
N HIS A 156 -14.14 -3.50 -1.12
CA HIS A 156 -14.87 -3.65 0.14
C HIS A 156 -13.92 -4.02 1.28
N GLY A 157 -14.09 -3.41 2.45
CA GLY A 157 -13.21 -3.56 3.62
C GLY A 157 -12.08 -2.53 3.70
N GLU A 158 -11.78 -1.80 2.63
CA GLU A 158 -10.78 -0.73 2.66
C GLU A 158 -11.35 0.56 3.27
N VAL A 159 -11.21 0.72 4.58
CA VAL A 159 -11.64 1.93 5.29
C VAL A 159 -10.66 3.08 5.07
N TYR A 160 -11.17 4.31 5.01
CA TYR A 160 -10.32 5.50 4.96
C TYR A 160 -9.84 5.90 6.36
N TRP A 161 -8.55 6.21 6.49
CA TRP A 161 -7.93 6.69 7.71
C TRP A 161 -6.99 7.85 7.40
N GLU A 162 -6.69 8.67 8.41
CA GLU A 162 -5.85 9.86 8.25
C GLU A 162 -4.42 9.50 7.88
N GLY A 163 -4.01 9.80 6.64
CA GLY A 163 -2.70 9.42 6.10
C GLY A 163 -2.75 8.29 5.07
N LYS A 164 -3.93 7.71 4.82
CA LYS A 164 -4.13 6.70 3.77
C LYS A 164 -3.67 7.17 2.38
N GLU A 165 -3.82 8.46 2.07
CA GLU A 165 -3.35 9.02 0.80
C GLU A 165 -1.82 9.09 0.65
N ASN A 166 -1.08 9.03 1.77
CA ASN A 166 0.39 9.07 1.77
C ASN A 166 0.98 7.65 1.66
N GLU A 167 0.16 6.61 1.64
CA GLU A 167 0.61 5.23 1.56
C GLU A 167 1.13 4.89 0.15
N VAL A 168 2.44 4.68 0.05
CA VAL A 168 3.09 4.34 -1.22
C VAL A 168 2.86 2.87 -1.53
N HIS A 169 2.21 2.60 -2.66
CA HIS A 169 1.97 1.23 -3.12
C HIS A 169 3.21 0.69 -3.82
N LEU A 170 3.88 -0.29 -3.21
CA LEU A 170 5.12 -0.89 -3.75
C LEU A 170 4.89 -2.01 -4.78
N ARG A 171 3.63 -2.33 -5.11
CA ARG A 171 3.26 -3.50 -5.94
C ARG A 171 3.86 -3.51 -7.34
N GLU A 172 4.20 -2.35 -7.88
CA GLU A 172 4.73 -2.20 -9.24
C GLU A 172 6.25 -2.41 -9.31
N LYS A 173 6.96 -2.40 -8.17
CA LYS A 173 8.42 -2.53 -8.13
C LYS A 173 8.82 -3.99 -7.99
N ARG A 174 9.60 -4.50 -8.95
CA ARG A 174 10.09 -5.90 -8.97
C ARG A 174 11.61 -5.96 -8.88
N PRO A 175 12.17 -6.92 -8.13
CA PRO A 175 13.62 -7.16 -8.12
C PRO A 175 14.16 -7.38 -9.53
N GLY A 176 15.34 -6.82 -9.82
CA GLY A 176 15.98 -6.87 -11.14
C GLY A 176 15.55 -5.76 -12.11
N GLN A 177 14.50 -4.98 -11.80
CA GLN A 177 14.09 -3.82 -12.61
C GLN A 177 14.42 -2.53 -11.86
N LEU A 178 15.10 -1.61 -12.55
CA LEU A 178 15.44 -0.29 -12.03
C LEU A 178 14.78 0.78 -12.91
N SER A 179 13.99 1.66 -12.30
CA SER A 179 13.41 2.82 -12.98
C SER A 179 14.50 3.81 -13.41
N ALA A 180 14.26 4.56 -14.48
CA ALA A 180 15.19 5.58 -14.97
C ALA A 180 15.60 6.57 -13.87
N ASP A 181 14.66 7.04 -13.05
CA ASP A 181 14.94 7.95 -11.93
C ASP A 181 15.91 7.36 -10.90
N LEU A 182 15.78 6.06 -10.63
CA LEU A 182 16.66 5.35 -9.69
C LEU A 182 18.04 5.12 -10.30
N ARG A 183 18.12 4.80 -11.60
CA ARG A 183 19.40 4.69 -12.32
C ARG A 183 20.17 6.01 -12.29
N ARG A 184 19.49 7.12 -12.54
CA ARG A 184 20.07 8.47 -12.44
C ARG A 184 20.54 8.77 -11.01
N ALA A 185 19.73 8.46 -9.99
CA ALA A 185 20.11 8.66 -8.59
C ALA A 185 21.30 7.79 -8.14
N LEU A 186 21.47 6.60 -8.74
CA LEU A 186 22.59 5.68 -8.50
C LEU A 186 23.81 5.98 -9.39
N SER A 187 23.81 7.11 -10.12
CA SER A 187 24.89 7.49 -11.04
C SER A 187 25.20 6.43 -12.10
N MET A 188 24.21 5.63 -12.50
CA MET A 188 24.34 4.64 -13.58
C MET A 188 24.16 5.26 -14.97
N GLY A 189 23.69 6.51 -15.04
CA GLY A 189 23.28 7.18 -16.27
C GLY A 189 21.97 6.64 -16.84
N ASP A 190 21.62 7.09 -18.04
CA ASP A 190 20.46 6.60 -18.79
C ASP A 190 20.79 5.37 -19.65
N ASP A 191 22.05 4.92 -19.66
CA ASP A 191 22.47 3.73 -20.40
C ASP A 191 21.89 2.47 -19.74
N PRO A 192 21.02 1.71 -20.44
CA PRO A 192 20.47 0.46 -19.92
C PRO A 192 21.53 -0.61 -19.71
N LEU A 193 22.67 -0.50 -20.41
CA LEU A 193 23.77 -1.47 -20.38
C LEU A 193 24.70 -1.30 -19.18
N THR A 194 24.62 -0.20 -18.43
CA THR A 194 25.41 -0.04 -17.20
C THR A 194 24.94 -1.05 -16.13
N PRO A 195 25.84 -1.91 -15.62
CA PRO A 195 25.48 -2.87 -14.58
C PRO A 195 25.18 -2.17 -13.25
N PRO A 196 24.28 -2.72 -12.43
CA PRO A 196 24.08 -2.21 -11.07
C PRO A 196 25.36 -2.29 -10.24
N PRO A 197 25.66 -1.30 -9.37
CA PRO A 197 26.93 -1.24 -8.64
C PRO A 197 27.14 -2.42 -7.68
N PHE A 198 26.06 -3.05 -7.22
CA PHE A 198 26.10 -4.22 -6.36
C PHE A 198 26.36 -5.54 -7.09
N LEU A 199 26.42 -5.55 -8.44
CA LEU A 199 26.73 -6.76 -9.22
C LEU A 199 28.07 -7.38 -8.81
N VAL A 200 29.10 -6.56 -8.59
CA VAL A 200 30.43 -7.03 -8.17
C VAL A 200 30.36 -7.77 -6.83
N ASN A 201 29.52 -7.31 -5.90
CA ASN A 201 29.33 -7.99 -4.62
C ASN A 201 28.50 -9.27 -4.79
N MET A 202 27.52 -9.30 -5.69
CA MET A 202 26.79 -10.53 -6.02
C MET A 202 27.67 -11.59 -6.70
N GLN A 203 28.66 -11.17 -7.50
CA GLN A 203 29.67 -12.09 -8.06
C GLN A 203 30.60 -12.66 -6.97
N ARG A 204 30.90 -11.90 -5.90
CA ARG A 204 31.76 -12.35 -4.79
C ARG A 204 31.03 -13.24 -3.79
N TYR A 205 29.81 -12.86 -3.39
CA TYR A 205 29.07 -13.52 -2.31
C TYR A 205 27.92 -14.41 -2.80
N GLY A 206 27.58 -14.35 -4.09
CA GLY A 206 26.47 -15.07 -4.68
C GLY A 206 25.18 -14.24 -4.79
N PRO A 207 24.14 -14.81 -5.43
CA PRO A 207 22.85 -14.15 -5.62
C PRO A 207 22.08 -14.01 -4.29
N PRO A 208 21.11 -13.06 -4.19
CA PRO A 208 20.30 -12.87 -3.00
C PRO A 208 19.59 -14.18 -2.53
N PRO A 209 19.80 -14.62 -1.28
CA PRO A 209 19.22 -15.89 -0.79
C PRO A 209 17.68 -15.93 -0.85
N SER A 210 17.02 -14.79 -0.61
CA SER A 210 15.55 -14.68 -0.66
C SER A 210 14.97 -14.77 -2.07
N TYR A 211 15.80 -14.69 -3.11
CA TYR A 211 15.36 -14.80 -4.51
C TYR A 211 16.19 -15.84 -5.29
N PRO A 212 16.02 -17.15 -5.02
CA PRO A 212 16.84 -18.21 -5.64
C PRO A 212 16.72 -18.27 -7.17
N GLN A 213 15.56 -17.89 -7.73
CA GLN A 213 15.27 -17.92 -9.16
C GLN A 213 15.52 -16.57 -9.87
N LEU A 214 16.07 -15.57 -9.16
CA LEU A 214 16.35 -14.27 -9.76
C LEU A 214 17.44 -14.41 -10.82
N ARG A 215 17.10 -14.01 -12.05
CA ARG A 215 18.05 -13.95 -13.15
C ARG A 215 18.76 -12.60 -13.14
N VAL A 216 20.06 -12.63 -12.89
CA VAL A 216 20.97 -11.50 -12.85
C VAL A 216 21.94 -11.63 -14.03
N PRO A 217 21.82 -10.77 -15.05
CA PRO A 217 22.76 -10.77 -16.17
C PRO A 217 24.20 -10.59 -15.66
N GLY A 218 25.15 -11.33 -16.23
CA GLY A 218 26.55 -11.30 -15.79
C GLY A 218 26.87 -12.09 -14.51
N LEU A 219 25.89 -12.79 -13.94
CA LEU A 219 26.08 -13.74 -12.83
C LEU A 219 25.53 -15.13 -13.20
N ASN A 220 24.21 -15.24 -13.36
CA ASN A 220 23.52 -16.50 -13.66
C ASN A 220 22.65 -16.46 -14.92
N ALA A 221 22.61 -15.32 -15.60
CA ALA A 221 21.96 -15.11 -16.88
C ALA A 221 22.96 -14.45 -17.86
N PRO A 222 22.76 -14.65 -19.17
CA PRO A 222 23.62 -14.05 -20.17
C PRO A 222 23.54 -12.53 -20.17
N LEU A 223 24.60 -11.89 -20.67
CA LEU A 223 24.66 -10.44 -20.79
C LEU A 223 23.59 -9.90 -21.74
N PRO A 224 23.11 -8.67 -21.53
CA PRO A 224 22.34 -7.95 -22.54
C PRO A 224 23.14 -7.77 -23.83
N GLU A 225 22.45 -7.71 -24.96
CA GLU A 225 23.09 -7.46 -26.26
C GLU A 225 23.83 -6.11 -26.25
N GLY A 226 25.11 -6.10 -26.66
CA GLY A 226 25.98 -4.92 -26.61
C GLY A 226 26.72 -4.70 -25.29
N ALA A 227 26.43 -5.47 -24.24
CA ALA A 227 27.19 -5.43 -23.00
C ALA A 227 28.45 -6.32 -23.08
N SER A 228 29.52 -5.90 -22.42
CA SER A 228 30.79 -6.64 -22.36
C SER A 228 31.22 -6.92 -20.93
N TYR A 229 31.90 -8.05 -20.73
CA TYR A 229 32.58 -8.35 -19.48
C TYR A 229 33.83 -7.48 -19.31
N GLY A 230 34.18 -7.18 -18.06
CA GLY A 230 35.39 -6.43 -17.73
C GLY A 230 35.23 -5.46 -16.57
N THR A 231 36.36 -4.94 -16.09
CA THR A 231 36.45 -3.99 -14.97
C THR A 231 36.56 -2.53 -15.45
N HIS A 232 36.38 -2.28 -16.76
CA HIS A 232 36.33 -0.92 -17.30
C HIS A 232 35.01 -0.23 -16.93
N PRO A 233 34.91 1.11 -16.98
CA PRO A 233 33.66 1.81 -16.73
C PRO A 233 32.53 1.27 -17.64
N GLY A 234 31.43 0.81 -17.05
CA GLY A 234 30.32 0.17 -17.76
C GLY A 234 30.44 -1.35 -17.99
N GLY A 235 31.59 -1.96 -17.65
CA GLY A 235 31.81 -3.40 -17.79
C GLY A 235 31.13 -4.24 -16.71
N TRP A 236 30.64 -5.43 -17.08
CA TRP A 236 29.84 -6.32 -16.21
C TRP A 236 30.66 -7.20 -15.25
N GLY A 237 31.90 -6.82 -14.96
CA GLY A 237 32.78 -7.56 -14.07
C GLY A 237 33.16 -8.93 -14.64
N LYS A 238 33.36 -9.91 -13.76
CA LYS A 238 33.72 -11.29 -14.11
C LYS A 238 32.79 -12.27 -13.37
N PRO A 239 32.10 -13.18 -14.08
CA PRO A 239 31.30 -14.20 -13.42
C PRO A 239 32.17 -15.08 -12.52
N PRO A 240 31.68 -15.49 -11.34
CA PRO A 240 32.39 -16.43 -10.49
C PRO A 240 32.41 -17.81 -11.12
N VAL A 241 33.60 -18.38 -11.28
CA VAL A 241 33.85 -19.69 -11.88
C VAL A 241 34.58 -20.61 -10.88
N ASP A 242 34.41 -21.92 -11.05
CA ASP A 242 35.18 -22.94 -10.35
C ASP A 242 36.60 -23.12 -10.94
N GLU A 243 37.39 -24.03 -10.35
CA GLU A 243 38.76 -24.35 -10.78
C GLU A 243 38.84 -24.90 -12.23
N LEU A 244 37.71 -25.38 -12.77
CA LEU A 244 37.58 -25.90 -14.13
C LEU A 244 37.02 -24.85 -15.11
N GLY A 245 36.80 -23.60 -14.66
CA GLY A 245 36.29 -22.50 -15.47
C GLY A 245 34.78 -22.54 -15.71
N THR A 246 34.04 -23.41 -15.01
CA THR A 246 32.58 -23.50 -15.07
C THR A 246 31.96 -22.48 -14.12
N ALA A 247 30.91 -21.77 -14.56
CA ALA A 247 30.26 -20.76 -13.72
C ALA A 247 29.57 -21.39 -12.50
N LEU A 248 29.79 -20.80 -11.32
CA LEU A 248 29.23 -21.30 -10.05
C LEU A 248 27.71 -21.16 -9.96
N TYR A 249 27.15 -20.16 -10.64
CA TYR A 249 25.73 -19.86 -10.62
C TYR A 249 25.19 -19.84 -12.05
N GLY A 250 24.64 -20.95 -12.54
CA GLY A 250 23.98 -21.02 -13.84
C GLY A 250 24.90 -20.88 -15.05
N ASN A 251 24.36 -20.42 -16.19
CA ASN A 251 25.12 -20.28 -17.45
C ASN A 251 25.15 -18.82 -17.93
N PRO A 252 26.08 -17.99 -17.41
CA PRO A 252 26.24 -16.60 -17.81
C PRO A 252 26.85 -16.42 -19.21
N PHE A 253 27.44 -17.47 -19.80
CA PHE A 253 28.11 -17.42 -21.11
C PHE A 253 27.21 -17.86 -22.27
N ALA A 254 25.94 -18.16 -21.99
CA ALA A 254 24.96 -18.45 -23.03
C ALA A 254 24.76 -17.26 -23.99
N PRO A 255 24.28 -17.48 -25.22
CA PRO A 255 23.91 -16.38 -26.11
C PRO A 255 22.84 -15.48 -25.46
N PRO A 256 22.84 -14.16 -25.75
CA PRO A 256 21.89 -13.22 -25.18
C PRO A 256 20.46 -13.66 -25.48
N VAL A 257 19.63 -13.74 -24.45
CA VAL A 257 18.19 -14.03 -24.61
C VAL A 257 17.50 -12.69 -24.85
N PRO A 258 16.68 -12.53 -25.91
CA PRO A 258 15.98 -11.28 -26.15
C PRO A 258 15.09 -10.91 -24.95
N ALA A 259 15.16 -9.64 -24.53
CA ALA A 259 14.45 -9.12 -23.37
C ALA A 259 12.93 -9.06 -23.64
N GLY A 260 12.23 -10.20 -23.53
CA GLY A 260 10.79 -10.26 -23.75
C GLY A 260 10.25 -11.68 -23.71
N GLY A 261 10.12 -12.28 -22.52
CA GLY A 261 9.61 -13.64 -22.43
C GLY A 261 9.43 -14.25 -21.05
N ALA A 262 9.10 -13.48 -20.01
CA ALA A 262 8.57 -14.07 -18.78
C ALA A 262 7.09 -14.47 -19.02
N ARG A 263 6.84 -15.52 -19.80
CA ARG A 263 5.53 -16.18 -19.83
C ARG A 263 5.37 -16.95 -18.53
N GLY A 264 4.38 -16.55 -17.73
CA GLY A 264 3.93 -17.30 -16.57
C GLY A 264 3.51 -18.71 -17.00
N GLY A 265 4.01 -19.71 -16.28
CA GLY A 265 3.59 -21.09 -16.43
C GLY A 265 2.13 -21.24 -16.01
N GLY A 266 1.22 -21.08 -16.97
CA GLY A 266 -0.13 -21.63 -16.88
C GLY A 266 -0.04 -23.13 -17.10
N ALA A 267 -0.45 -23.90 -16.09
CA ALA A 267 -0.56 -25.35 -16.15
C ALA A 267 -1.49 -25.76 -17.29
N ALA A 268 -0.94 -26.38 -18.34
CA ALA A 268 -1.71 -27.19 -19.27
C ALA A 268 -1.78 -28.61 -18.68
N GLY A 269 -2.90 -28.90 -18.02
CA GLY A 269 -3.26 -30.27 -17.66
C GLY A 269 -3.53 -31.08 -18.92
N GLY A 270 -2.75 -32.14 -19.12
CA GLY A 270 -3.01 -33.14 -20.15
C GLY A 270 -4.24 -33.97 -19.77
N GLY A 271 -5.25 -33.96 -20.65
CA GLY A 271 -6.31 -34.96 -20.68
C GLY A 271 -6.15 -35.77 -21.97
N GLY A 272 -5.63 -36.99 -21.84
CA GLY A 272 -5.48 -37.93 -22.94
C GLY A 272 -6.83 -38.42 -23.45
N GLY A 273 -6.95 -38.51 -24.77
CA GLY A 273 -7.95 -39.34 -25.42
C GLY A 273 -7.45 -40.79 -25.52
N GLY A 274 -8.33 -41.73 -25.23
CA GLY A 274 -8.08 -43.17 -25.36
C GLY A 274 -9.36 -43.98 -25.15
N VAL A 275 -10.10 -44.15 -26.26
CA VAL A 275 -10.91 -45.32 -26.67
C VAL A 275 -11.42 -46.31 -25.60
N GLY A 276 -12.76 -46.47 -25.58
CA GLY A 276 -13.52 -47.47 -24.83
C GLY A 276 -14.96 -47.02 -24.66
#